data_AF-A0AAJ4VIE5-F1
#
_entry.id   AF-A0AAJ4VIE5-F1
#
_cell.length_a   1.000
_cell.length_b   1.000
_cell.length_c   1.000
_cell.angle_alpha   90.00
_cell.angle_beta   90.00
_cell.angle_gamma   90.00
#
_symmetry.space_group_name_H-M   'P 1'
#
loop_
_entity.id
_entity.type
_entity.pdbx_description
1 polymer ?
#
loop_
_entity_poly.entity_id
_entity_poly.type
_entity_poly.pdbx_seq_one_letter_code
_entity_poly.pdbx_strand_id
1 'polypeptide(L)'
;MIIYRDKVNVIVPTVDSNGNQIKDDYGKPLTEKVLTKAHVRYGIQNIYNANGEEYTSVTQVYIPISDTVSNIDLNARVEHITPKHTKVLGQVKKLEYGQDITGKPHFIKGYM
;
A
#
# COMPACT_ATOMS: atom_id res chain seq x y z
N MET A 1 2.27 19.75 2.77
CA MET A 1 2.41 18.31 2.43
C MET A 1 3.26 17.67 3.52
N ILE A 2 2.79 16.59 4.13
CA ILE A 2 3.55 15.91 5.19
C ILE A 2 3.84 14.47 4.74
N ILE A 3 5.11 14.09 4.84
CA ILE A 3 5.60 12.75 4.53
C ILE A 3 6.20 12.20 5.81
N TYR A 4 5.71 11.05 6.25
CA TYR A 4 6.20 10.35 7.43
C TYR A 4 7.06 9.17 7.02
N ARG A 5 8.19 8.96 7.72
CA ARG A 5 8.98 7.72 7.65
C ARG A 5 8.40 6.76 8.66
N ASP A 6 7.73 5.72 8.18
CA ASP A 6 7.02 4.80 9.05
C ASP A 6 7.33 3.35 8.73
N LYS A 7 6.86 2.46 9.61
CA LYS A 7 6.74 1.04 9.32
C LYS A 7 5.28 0.72 9.01
N VAL A 8 5.04 0.03 7.91
CA VAL A 8 3.72 -0.44 7.51
C VAL A 8 3.74 -1.96 7.40
N ASN A 9 2.62 -2.58 7.71
CA ASN A 9 2.43 -3.99 7.40
C ASN A 9 1.72 -4.08 6.04
N VAL A 10 2.43 -4.61 5.05
CA VAL A 10 1.85 -4.90 3.73
C VAL A 10 1.35 -6.33 3.76
N ILE A 11 0.08 -6.51 3.46
CA ILE A 11 -0.56 -7.81 3.30
C ILE A 11 -0.54 -8.11 1.81
N VAL A 12 0.33 -9.02 1.38
CA VAL A 12 0.54 -9.38 -0.03
C VAL A 12 0.09 -10.81 -0.30
N PRO A 13 -0.35 -11.14 -1.52
CA PRO A 13 -0.61 -12.51 -1.91
C PRO A 13 0.67 -13.35 -1.88
N THR A 14 0.57 -14.59 -1.38
CA THR A 14 1.64 -15.58 -1.47
C THR A 14 1.66 -16.20 -2.87
N VAL A 15 2.85 -16.40 -3.42
CA VAL A 15 3.05 -16.96 -4.77
C VAL A 15 3.81 -18.28 -4.72
N ASP A 16 3.56 -19.17 -5.68
CA ASP A 16 4.31 -20.39 -5.90
C ASP A 16 5.65 -20.13 -6.63
N SER A 17 6.42 -21.19 -6.90
CA SER A 17 7.69 -21.12 -7.62
C SER A 17 7.59 -20.60 -9.06
N ASN A 18 6.39 -20.57 -9.63
CA ASN A 18 6.12 -20.08 -10.97
C ASN A 18 5.55 -18.65 -10.97
N GLY A 19 5.41 -18.03 -9.79
CA GLY A 19 4.84 -16.69 -9.62
C GLY A 19 3.30 -16.66 -9.63
N ASN A 20 2.63 -17.82 -9.60
CA ASN A 20 1.17 -17.86 -9.52
C ASN A 20 0.72 -17.69 -8.07
N GLN A 21 -0.37 -16.95 -7.87
CA GLN A 21 -0.97 -16.80 -6.54
C GLN A 21 -1.47 -18.15 -6.01
N ILE A 22 -1.04 -18.49 -4.80
CA ILE A 22 -1.57 -19.65 -4.08
C ILE A 22 -2.93 -19.25 -3.53
N LYS A 23 -3.95 -20.07 -3.80
CA LYS A 23 -5.33 -19.83 -3.37
C LYS A 23 -5.77 -20.89 -2.37
N ASP A 24 -6.70 -20.53 -1.50
CA ASP A 24 -7.40 -21.47 -0.63
C ASP A 24 -8.42 -22.32 -1.41
N ASP A 25 -9.06 -23.28 -0.73
CA ASP A 25 -10.07 -24.17 -1.30
C ASP A 25 -11.30 -23.43 -1.88
N TYR A 26 -11.48 -22.16 -1.50
CA TYR A 26 -12.56 -21.29 -1.97
C TYR A 26 -12.11 -20.33 -3.08
N GLY A 27 -10.88 -20.46 -3.58
CA GLY A 27 -10.32 -19.64 -4.65
C GLY A 27 -9.85 -18.25 -4.22
N LYS A 28 -9.78 -17.95 -2.92
CA LYS A 28 -9.24 -16.68 -2.40
C LYS A 28 -7.72 -16.75 -2.29
N PRO A 29 -6.97 -15.70 -2.66
CA PRO A 29 -5.52 -15.67 -2.48
C PRO A 29 -5.13 -15.84 -1.01
N LEU A 30 -4.21 -16.76 -0.72
CA LEU A 30 -3.52 -16.79 0.56
C LEU A 30 -2.63 -15.56 0.64
N THR A 31 -2.61 -14.92 1.80
CA THR A 31 -1.84 -13.68 2.01
C THR A 31 -0.88 -13.81 3.18
N GLU A 32 0.27 -13.18 3.06
CA GLU A 32 1.23 -13.02 4.15
C GLU A 32 1.34 -11.55 4.58
N LYS A 33 1.71 -11.34 5.85
CA LYS A 33 1.87 -10.00 6.42
C LYS A 33 3.36 -9.68 6.56
N VAL A 34 3.81 -8.68 5.81
CA VAL A 34 5.22 -8.27 5.74
C VAL A 34 5.37 -6.88 6.38
N LEU A 35 6.19 -6.78 7.43
CA LEU A 35 6.56 -5.50 8.03
C LEU A 35 7.66 -4.86 7.20
N THR A 36 7.39 -3.69 6.62
CA THR A 36 8.37 -2.96 5.80
C THR A 36 8.44 -1.48 6.18
N LYS A 37 9.57 -0.84 5.86
CA LYS A 37 9.71 0.61 5.97
C LYS A 37 9.04 1.26 4.76
N ALA A 38 8.27 2.31 4.97
CA ALA A 38 7.64 3.05 3.88
C ALA A 38 7.61 4.55 4.17
N HIS A 39 7.50 5.35 3.12
CA HIS A 39 7.06 6.73 3.28
C HIS A 39 5.54 6.79 3.14
N VAL A 40 4.86 7.36 4.13
CA VAL A 40 3.40 7.56 4.08
C VAL A 40 3.14 9.05 3.87
N ARG A 41 2.44 9.37 2.79
CA ARG A 41 2.03 10.73 2.43
C ARG A 41 0.52 10.84 2.57
N TYR A 42 0.10 11.88 3.27
CA TYR A 42 -1.31 12.26 3.35
C TYR A 42 -1.57 13.43 2.42
N GLY A 43 -2.42 13.22 1.42
CA GLY A 43 -3.01 14.28 0.61
C GLY A 43 -4.37 14.62 1.18
N ILE A 44 -4.59 15.88 1.56
CA ILE A 44 -5.94 16.35 1.90
C ILE A 44 -6.61 16.68 0.57
N GLN A 45 -7.67 15.95 0.25
CA GLN A 45 -8.57 16.28 -0.84
C GLN A 45 -9.85 16.85 -0.21
N ASN A 46 -10.10 18.13 -0.44
CA ASN A 46 -11.37 18.74 -0.09
C ASN A 46 -12.42 18.17 -1.03
N ILE A 47 -13.38 17.43 -0.50
CA ILE A 47 -14.57 17.01 -1.22
C ILE A 47 -15.71 17.76 -0.54
N TYR A 48 -16.46 18.57 -1.26
CA TYR A 48 -17.57 19.30 -0.64
C TYR A 48 -18.81 18.42 -0.74
N ASN A 49 -19.31 17.93 0.39
CA ASN A 49 -20.67 17.37 0.44
C ASN A 49 -21.71 18.51 0.41
N ALA A 50 -23.00 18.19 0.34
CA ALA A 50 -24.09 19.18 0.27
C ALA A 50 -24.13 20.16 1.47
N ASN A 51 -23.43 19.85 2.56
CA ASN A 51 -23.33 20.68 3.76
C ASN A 51 -22.03 21.51 3.82
N GLY A 52 -21.18 21.44 2.78
CA GLY A 52 -19.95 22.23 2.68
C GLY A 52 -18.75 21.67 3.44
N GLU A 53 -18.86 20.49 4.05
CA GLU A 53 -17.79 19.90 4.88
C GLU A 53 -17.54 18.43 4.52
N GLU A 54 -16.46 18.15 3.79
CA GLU A 54 -15.86 16.81 3.77
C GLU A 54 -14.34 16.90 3.52
N TYR A 55 -13.59 16.17 4.33
CA TYR A 55 -12.15 16.00 4.15
C TYR A 55 -11.92 14.53 3.79
N THR A 56 -11.56 14.23 2.55
CA THR A 56 -11.05 12.90 2.19
C THR A 56 -9.54 12.97 2.17
N SER A 57 -8.88 12.15 3.00
CA SER A 57 -7.43 12.01 2.96
C SER A 57 -7.06 10.91 1.97
N VAL A 58 -6.44 11.28 0.84
CA VAL A 58 -5.80 10.31 -0.04
C VAL A 58 -4.47 9.92 0.60
N THR A 59 -4.37 8.67 1.06
CA THR A 59 -3.12 8.19 1.65
C THR A 59 -2.33 7.47 0.58
N GLN A 60 -1.11 7.94 0.33
CA GLN A 60 -0.17 7.33 -0.59
C GLN A 60 0.97 6.70 0.21
N VAL A 61 1.28 5.44 -0.10
CA VAL A 61 2.33 4.68 0.59
C VAL A 61 3.42 4.35 -0.43
N TYR A 62 4.65 4.75 -0.14
CA TYR A 62 5.82 4.53 -0.97
C TYR A 62 6.66 3.44 -0.31
N ILE A 63 6.63 2.25 -0.87
CA ILE A 63 7.25 1.03 -0.34
C ILE A 63 8.49 0.74 -1.20
N PRO A 64 9.71 0.70 -0.63
CA PRO A 64 10.90 0.26 -1.35
C PRO A 64 10.71 -1.15 -1.91
N ILE A 65 11.18 -1.41 -3.13
CA ILE A 65 11.08 -2.76 -3.71
C ILE A 65 12.00 -3.72 -2.95
N SER A 66 11.43 -4.87 -2.58
CA SER A 66 12.12 -6.04 -2.07
C SER A 66 11.39 -7.30 -2.56
N ASP A 67 12.04 -8.45 -2.50
CA ASP A 67 11.46 -9.74 -2.94
C ASP A 67 10.13 -10.06 -2.25
N THR A 68 9.97 -9.59 -1.01
CA THR A 68 8.75 -9.79 -0.21
C THR A 68 7.58 -8.89 -0.58
N VAL A 69 7.81 -7.77 -1.26
CA VAL A 69 6.75 -6.82 -1.65
C VAL A 69 6.61 -6.67 -3.15
N SER A 70 7.44 -7.37 -3.94
CA SER A 70 7.40 -7.37 -5.40
C SER A 70 6.07 -7.92 -5.94
N ASN A 71 5.41 -8.79 -5.18
CA ASN A 71 4.15 -9.44 -5.57
C ASN A 71 2.90 -8.66 -5.13
N ILE A 72 3.06 -7.40 -4.71
CA ILE A 72 1.92 -6.56 -4.35
C ILE A 72 0.99 -6.36 -5.56
N ASP A 73 -0.31 -6.55 -5.34
CA ASP A 73 -1.35 -6.37 -6.35
C ASP A 73 -2.52 -5.52 -5.78
N LEU A 74 -3.64 -5.46 -6.49
CA LEU A 74 -4.83 -4.72 -6.03
C LEU A 74 -5.64 -5.46 -4.94
N ASN A 75 -5.30 -6.72 -4.65
CA ASN A 75 -5.85 -7.45 -3.51
C ASN A 75 -5.05 -7.16 -2.23
N ALA A 76 -3.86 -6.59 -2.37
CA ALA A 76 -3.03 -6.22 -1.24
C ALA A 76 -3.68 -5.14 -0.36
N ARG A 77 -3.39 -5.23 0.93
CA ARG A 77 -3.82 -4.26 1.93
C ARG A 77 -2.61 -3.70 2.66
N VAL A 78 -2.69 -2.45 3.07
CA VAL A 78 -1.65 -1.83 3.89
C VAL A 78 -2.26 -1.47 5.23
N GLU A 79 -1.72 -2.05 6.29
CA GLU A 79 -2.00 -1.66 7.66
C GLU A 79 -0.93 -0.66 8.11
N HIS A 80 -1.37 0.55 8.42
CA HIS A 80 -0.53 1.64 8.91
C HIS A 80 -0.92 2.00 10.35
N ILE A 81 0.08 2.18 11.22
CA ILE A 81 -0.10 2.79 12.54
C ILE A 81 0.18 4.28 12.37
N THR A 82 -0.86 5.10 12.45
CA THR A 82 -0.75 6.55 12.33
C THR A 82 0.11 7.14 13.46
N PRO A 83 0.64 8.37 13.32
CA PRO A 83 1.36 9.05 14.41
C PRO A 83 0.57 9.20 15.71
N LYS A 84 -0.78 9.13 15.65
CA LYS A 84 -1.67 9.12 16.83
C LYS A 84 -1.90 7.72 17.41
N HIS A 85 -1.12 6.73 16.99
CA HIS A 85 -1.22 5.31 17.39
C HIS A 85 -2.53 4.62 16.98
N THR A 86 -3.29 5.19 16.05
CA THR A 86 -4.48 4.55 15.47
C THR A 86 -4.07 3.62 14.33
N LYS A 87 -4.56 2.38 14.34
CA LYS A 87 -4.41 1.43 13.23
C LYS A 87 -5.41 1.74 12.12
N VAL A 88 -4.91 1.89 10.90
CA VAL A 88 -5.73 2.10 9.69
C VAL A 88 -5.37 1.01 8.69
N LEU A 89 -6.38 0.30 8.20
CA LEU A 89 -6.24 -0.70 7.14
C LEU A 89 -6.84 -0.14 5.86
N GLY A 90 -6.03 0.01 4.81
CA GLY A 90 -6.46 0.45 3.49
C GLY A 90 -6.23 -0.63 2.44
N GLN A 91 -7.17 -0.80 1.52
CA GLN A 91 -6.94 -1.59 0.31
C GLN A 91 -6.19 -0.74 -0.72
N VAL A 92 -5.25 -1.36 -1.43
CA VAL A 92 -4.58 -0.70 -2.55
C VAL A 92 -5.55 -0.55 -3.72
N LYS A 93 -5.86 0.70 -4.09
CA LYS A 93 -6.75 1.04 -5.22
C LYS A 93 -6.00 1.23 -6.54
N LYS A 94 -4.74 1.64 -6.46
CA LYS A 94 -3.87 1.90 -7.60
C LYS A 94 -2.42 1.64 -7.21
N LEU A 95 -1.66 1.10 -8.15
CA LEU A 95 -0.22 0.91 -8.06
C LEU A 95 0.50 1.73 -9.13
N GLU A 96 1.55 2.42 -8.74
CA GLU A 96 2.53 3.06 -9.63
C GLU A 96 3.93 2.63 -9.21
N TYR A 97 4.88 2.61 -10.14
CA TYR A 97 6.26 2.26 -9.86
C TYR A 97 7.14 3.48 -10.07
N GLY A 98 7.85 3.89 -9.02
CA GLY A 98 8.90 4.88 -9.13
C GLY A 98 10.18 4.22 -9.61
N GLN A 99 10.83 4.82 -10.60
CA GLN A 99 12.07 4.32 -11.18
C GLN A 99 13.28 5.15 -10.72
N ASP A 100 14.45 4.52 -10.71
CA ASP A 100 15.72 5.22 -10.58
C ASP A 100 16.16 5.85 -11.93
N ILE A 101 17.33 6.52 -11.93
CA ILE A 101 17.89 7.15 -13.13
C ILE A 101 18.23 6.16 -14.26
N THR A 102 18.28 4.85 -13.95
CA THR A 102 18.54 3.78 -14.93
C THR A 102 17.24 3.19 -15.49
N GLY A 103 16.09 3.67 -15.04
CA GLY A 103 14.77 3.17 -15.42
C GLY A 103 14.33 1.92 -14.65
N LYS A 104 15.13 1.45 -13.68
CA LYS A 104 14.78 0.29 -12.87
C LYS A 104 13.77 0.69 -11.79
N PRO A 105 12.70 -0.09 -11.57
CA PRO A 105 11.81 0.13 -10.44
C PRO A 105 12.58 0.16 -9.12
N HIS A 106 12.38 1.22 -8.33
CA HIS A 106 13.04 1.44 -7.05
C HIS A 106 12.05 1.41 -5.87
N PHE A 107 10.82 1.90 -6.09
CA PHE A 107 9.75 1.85 -5.09
C PHE A 107 8.38 1.66 -5.74
N ILE A 108 7.45 1.14 -4.96
CA ILE A 108 6.05 0.96 -5.30
C ILE A 108 5.25 2.04 -4.59
N LYS A 109 4.40 2.74 -5.32
CA LYS A 109 3.50 3.76 -4.80
C LYS A 109 2.07 3.21 -4.83
N GLY A 110 1.57 2.84 -3.65
CA GLY A 110 0.19 2.41 -3.45
C GLY A 110 -0.70 3.58 -3.06
N TYR A 111 -1.89 3.64 -3.64
CA TYR A 111 -2.95 4.57 -3.27
C TYR A 111 -4.00 3.83 -2.43
N MET A 112 -4.33 4.35 -1.25
CA MET A 112 -5.39 3.84 -0.38
C MET A 112 -6.60 4.76 -0.40
#